data_AF-A0AAD5SMA7-F1
#
_entry.id   AF-A0AAD5SMA7-F1
#
_cell.length_a   1.000
_cell.length_b   1.000
_cell.length_c   1.000
_cell.angle_alpha   90.00
_cell.angle_beta   90.00
_cell.angle_gamma   90.00
#
_symmetry.space_group_name_H-M   'P 1'
#
loop_
_entity.id
_entity.type
_entity.pdbx_description
1 polymer ?
#
loop_
_entity_poly.entity_id
_entity_poly.type
_entity_poly.pdbx_seq_one_letter_code
_entity_poly.pdbx_strand_id
1 'polypeptide(L)'
;MMVHAEGDTVSSEVMKTGIWEKENTRQILAGLSLVSEVRGREAAGFIDIGANVGWFSLMVARRGYKVSAVEPSPRNQLCIRHSTCLNADLGKQIILYDMGMAEDPDVCHLYTQDGNNGNAMLECGKTENETPKPSIFNDGPYWYQATVKVSTLDDTFGKKGDNSVGTYGIFSAFSKD
;
A
#
# COMPACT_ATOMS: atom_id res chain seq x y z
N MET A 1 -8.36 -2.26 13.02
CA MET A 1 -8.28 -1.62 11.69
C MET A 1 -9.53 -1.97 10.91
N MET A 2 -9.93 -1.15 9.94
CA MET A 2 -10.97 -1.49 8.98
C MET A 2 -10.37 -2.37 7.88
N VAL A 3 -11.14 -3.37 7.45
CA VAL A 3 -10.81 -4.32 6.38
C VAL A 3 -12.06 -4.54 5.53
N HIS A 4 -11.94 -5.22 4.38
CA HIS A 4 -13.12 -5.61 3.60
C HIS A 4 -13.96 -6.61 4.37
N ALA A 5 -15.28 -6.49 4.29
CA ALA A 5 -16.20 -7.38 5.01
C ALA A 5 -16.13 -8.83 4.49
N GLU A 6 -15.99 -9.01 3.17
CA GLU A 6 -15.97 -10.32 2.52
C GLU A 6 -15.13 -10.31 1.24
N GLY A 7 -14.69 -11.50 0.81
CA GLY A 7 -14.09 -11.72 -0.51
C GLY A 7 -12.69 -11.14 -0.68
N ASP A 8 -11.91 -11.07 0.39
CA ASP A 8 -10.51 -10.65 0.35
C ASP A 8 -9.66 -11.48 1.33
N THR A 9 -8.53 -11.99 0.85
CA THR A 9 -7.70 -12.93 1.62
C THR A 9 -7.00 -12.24 2.79
N VAL A 10 -6.48 -11.03 2.58
CA VAL A 10 -5.81 -10.25 3.63
C VAL A 10 -6.81 -9.91 4.74
N SER A 11 -7.98 -9.39 4.35
CA SER A 11 -9.06 -9.04 5.27
C SER A 11 -9.54 -10.25 6.06
N SER A 12 -9.75 -11.39 5.39
CA SER A 12 -10.21 -12.64 6.04
C SER A 12 -9.24 -13.12 7.10
N GLU A 13 -7.95 -13.13 6.79
CA GLU A 13 -6.91 -13.54 7.74
C GLU A 13 -6.83 -12.57 8.92
N VAL A 14 -6.83 -11.25 8.67
CA VAL A 14 -6.83 -10.24 9.73
C VAL A 14 -8.06 -10.35 10.62
N MET A 15 -9.25 -10.60 10.08
CA MET A 15 -10.46 -10.82 10.89
C MET A 15 -10.37 -12.08 11.74
N LYS A 16 -9.78 -13.16 11.21
CA LYS A 16 -9.69 -14.46 11.88
C LYS A 16 -8.62 -14.50 12.97
N THR A 17 -7.43 -13.98 12.68
CA THR A 17 -6.25 -14.14 13.54
C THR A 17 -5.78 -12.84 14.17
N GLY A 18 -6.30 -11.70 13.69
CA GLY A 18 -5.83 -10.38 14.09
C GLY A 18 -4.48 -10.01 13.49
N ILE A 19 -3.90 -10.82 12.59
CA ILE A 19 -2.54 -10.67 12.08
C ILE A 19 -2.47 -11.00 10.58
N TRP A 20 -1.80 -10.15 9.80
CA TRP A 20 -1.35 -10.50 8.45
C TRP A 20 0.18 -10.68 8.43
N GLU A 21 0.66 -11.72 7.72
CA GLU A 21 2.09 -12.03 7.54
C GLU A 21 2.97 -11.73 8.75
N LYS A 22 2.74 -12.49 9.83
CA LYS A 22 3.37 -12.28 11.15
C LYS A 22 4.88 -12.08 11.07
N GLU A 23 5.56 -12.91 10.28
CA GLU A 23 7.02 -12.88 10.19
C GLU A 23 7.52 -11.66 9.40
N ASN A 24 6.88 -11.30 8.29
CA ASN A 24 7.20 -10.08 7.54
C ASN A 24 6.96 -8.83 8.40
N THR A 25 5.85 -8.81 9.14
CA THR A 25 5.57 -7.75 10.12
C THR A 25 6.70 -7.62 11.13
N ARG A 26 7.20 -8.74 11.66
CA ARG A 26 8.32 -8.74 12.63
C ARG A 26 9.61 -8.22 11.99
N GLN A 27 9.92 -8.63 10.77
CA GLN A 27 11.14 -8.24 10.06
C GLN A 27 11.15 -6.74 9.72
N ILE A 28 10.04 -6.19 9.23
CA ILE A 28 9.89 -4.76 8.95
C ILE A 28 10.14 -3.93 10.22
N LEU A 29 9.48 -4.30 11.33
CA LEU A 29 9.62 -3.58 12.59
C LEU A 29 11.04 -3.70 13.19
N ALA A 30 11.70 -4.85 13.03
CA ALA A 30 13.08 -5.04 13.46
C ALA A 30 14.06 -4.19 12.64
N GLY A 31 13.88 -4.15 11.31
CA GLY A 31 14.70 -3.31 10.43
C GLY A 31 14.58 -1.83 10.79
N LEU A 32 13.36 -1.33 11.04
CA LEU A 32 13.14 0.06 11.44
C LEU A 32 13.78 0.38 12.79
N SER A 33 13.75 -0.56 13.75
CA SER A 33 14.47 -0.41 15.03
C SER A 33 15.96 -0.24 14.81
N LEU A 34 16.56 -1.12 13.99
CA LEU A 34 18.00 -1.07 13.70
C LEU A 34 18.40 0.25 13.03
N VAL A 35 17.64 0.71 12.03
CA VAL A 35 17.90 2.01 11.38
C VAL A 35 17.81 3.15 12.38
N SER A 36 16.81 3.11 13.27
CA SER A 36 16.60 4.13 14.30
C SER A 36 17.71 4.16 15.34
N GLU A 37 18.23 3.00 15.73
CA GLU A 37 19.35 2.88 16.66
C GLU A 37 20.65 3.46 16.07
N VAL A 38 20.89 3.23 14.78
CA VAL A 38 22.13 3.66 14.11
C VAL A 38 22.07 5.13 13.65
N ARG A 39 20.91 5.60 13.20
CA ARG A 39 20.77 6.89 12.50
C ARG A 39 19.84 7.89 13.19
N GLY A 40 19.22 7.49 14.29
CA GLY A 40 18.18 8.27 14.95
C GLY A 40 16.80 8.00 14.36
N ARG A 41 15.79 8.13 15.21
CA ARG A 41 14.40 7.79 14.90
C ARG A 41 13.80 8.61 13.75
N GLU A 42 14.11 9.90 13.70
CA GLU A 42 13.62 10.80 12.64
C GLU A 42 14.16 10.43 11.25
N ALA A 43 15.26 9.67 11.20
CA ALA A 43 15.83 9.19 9.94
C ALA A 43 15.19 7.89 9.43
N ALA A 44 14.37 7.21 10.24
CA ALA A 44 13.75 5.93 9.90
C ALA A 44 12.32 6.13 9.37
N GLY A 45 12.19 6.14 8.05
CA GLY A 45 10.89 6.15 7.35
C GLY A 45 10.54 4.77 6.77
N PHE A 46 9.25 4.53 6.55
CA PHE A 46 8.77 3.34 5.87
C PHE A 46 7.94 3.72 4.64
N ILE A 47 8.24 3.08 3.51
CA ILE A 47 7.46 3.21 2.28
C ILE A 47 6.76 1.88 2.03
N ASP A 48 5.43 1.91 2.06
CA ASP A 48 4.56 0.75 1.90
C ASP A 48 3.92 0.81 0.49
N ILE A 49 4.51 0.10 -0.48
CA ILE A 49 4.06 0.10 -1.88
C ILE A 49 3.07 -1.05 -2.07
N GLY A 50 1.85 -0.70 -2.49
CA GLY A 50 0.74 -1.66 -2.48
C GLY A 50 0.26 -1.90 -1.06
N ALA A 51 0.03 -0.81 -0.32
CA ALA A 51 -0.31 -0.85 1.10
C ALA A 51 -1.57 -1.68 1.40
N ASN A 52 -2.40 -1.97 0.39
CA ASN A 52 -3.59 -2.79 0.46
C ASN A 52 -4.54 -2.21 1.52
N VAL A 53 -5.16 -3.03 2.38
CA VAL A 53 -5.98 -2.54 3.51
C VAL A 53 -5.17 -1.83 4.60
N GLY A 54 -3.86 -1.69 4.46
CA GLY A 54 -2.99 -0.88 5.32
C GLY A 54 -2.36 -1.62 6.50
N TRP A 55 -2.26 -2.95 6.46
CA TRP A 55 -1.75 -3.72 7.61
C TRP A 55 -0.36 -3.25 8.05
N PHE A 56 0.62 -3.26 7.14
CA PHE A 56 1.99 -2.89 7.47
C PHE A 56 2.10 -1.41 7.84
N SER A 57 1.49 -0.54 7.05
CA SER A 57 1.35 0.90 7.36
C SER A 57 0.88 1.16 8.79
N LEU A 58 -0.20 0.52 9.23
CA LEU A 58 -0.75 0.72 10.58
C LEU A 58 0.15 0.13 11.67
N MET A 59 0.78 -1.02 11.43
CA MET A 59 1.71 -1.63 12.40
C MET A 59 2.95 -0.77 12.61
N VAL A 60 3.50 -0.23 11.53
CA VAL A 60 4.66 0.68 11.56
C VAL A 60 4.29 1.99 12.23
N ALA A 61 3.17 2.61 11.85
CA ALA A 61 2.66 3.83 12.46
C ALA A 61 2.40 3.66 13.96
N ARG A 62 1.91 2.49 14.40
CA ARG A 62 1.68 2.17 15.83
C ARG A 62 2.98 2.09 16.62
N ARG A 63 4.11 1.81 15.97
CA ARG A 63 5.45 1.93 16.58
C ARG A 63 5.98 3.36 16.56
N GLY A 64 5.20 4.31 16.03
CA GLY A 64 5.48 5.74 15.99
C GLY A 64 6.51 6.15 14.92
N TYR A 65 6.62 5.38 13.84
CA TYR A 65 7.43 5.72 12.67
C TYR A 65 6.57 6.41 11.61
N LYS A 66 7.19 7.24 10.78
CA LYS A 66 6.55 7.85 9.61
C LYS A 66 6.39 6.83 8.49
N VAL A 67 5.22 6.87 7.86
CA VAL A 67 4.83 5.96 6.78
C VAL A 67 4.36 6.76 5.59
N SER A 68 4.91 6.45 4.43
CA SER A 68 4.37 6.81 3.13
C SER A 68 3.73 5.57 2.52
N ALA A 69 2.41 5.49 2.60
CA ALA A 69 1.60 4.38 2.10
C ALA A 69 1.14 4.70 0.68
N VAL A 70 1.36 3.79 -0.26
CA VAL A 70 0.98 3.95 -1.66
C VAL A 70 -0.01 2.85 -2.01
N GLU A 71 -1.21 3.24 -2.41
CA GLU A 71 -2.28 2.29 -2.73
C GLU A 71 -3.12 2.79 -3.90
N PRO A 72 -3.16 2.07 -5.03
CA PRO A 72 -3.96 2.49 -6.17
C PRO A 72 -5.45 2.17 -6.03
N SER A 73 -5.86 1.13 -5.30
CA SER A 73 -7.28 0.73 -5.23
C SER A 73 -8.08 1.68 -4.34
N PRO A 74 -9.12 2.35 -4.87
CA PRO A 74 -9.99 3.22 -4.06
C PRO A 74 -10.64 2.48 -2.89
N ARG A 75 -10.94 1.19 -3.05
CA ARG A 75 -11.54 0.36 -1.99
C ARG A 75 -10.56 0.14 -0.84
N ASN A 76 -9.30 -0.15 -1.15
CA ASN A 76 -8.24 -0.32 -0.15
C ASN A 76 -7.91 1.02 0.54
N GLN A 77 -7.86 2.12 -0.23
CA GLN A 77 -7.70 3.47 0.31
C GLN A 77 -8.77 3.80 1.36
N LEU A 78 -10.04 3.41 1.13
CA LEU A 78 -11.11 3.59 2.11
C LEU A 78 -10.83 2.84 3.42
N CYS A 79 -10.33 1.59 3.36
CA CYS A 79 -9.94 0.85 4.55
C CYS A 79 -8.83 1.57 5.34
N ILE A 80 -7.82 2.10 4.64
CA ILE A 80 -6.73 2.87 5.27
C ILE A 80 -7.28 4.15 5.90
N ARG A 81 -8.03 4.96 5.14
CA ARG A 81 -8.59 6.24 5.60
C ARG A 81 -9.53 6.08 6.79
N HIS A 82 -10.39 5.06 6.78
CA HIS A 82 -11.23 4.77 7.93
C HIS A 82 -10.43 4.27 9.13
N SER A 83 -9.42 3.42 8.91
CA SER A 83 -8.54 2.97 9.99
C SER A 83 -7.82 4.12 10.67
N THR A 84 -7.30 5.08 9.91
CA THR A 84 -6.63 6.28 10.45
C THR A 84 -7.62 7.26 11.07
N CYS A 85 -8.84 7.37 10.54
CA CYS A 85 -9.90 8.17 11.16
C CYS A 85 -10.29 7.63 12.55
N LEU A 86 -10.39 6.31 12.71
CA LEU A 86 -10.69 5.65 14.00
C LEU A 86 -9.50 5.69 14.98
N ASN A 87 -8.28 5.96 14.49
CA ASN A 87 -7.05 5.99 15.27
C ASN A 87 -6.26 7.26 14.89
N ALA A 88 -6.77 8.42 15.29
CA ALA A 88 -6.28 9.72 14.83
C ALA A 88 -4.79 9.98 15.14
N ASP A 89 -4.25 9.33 16.16
CA ASP A 89 -2.82 9.31 16.49
C ASP A 89 -1.98 8.60 15.42
N LEU A 90 -2.48 7.48 14.87
CA LEU A 90 -1.84 6.78 13.75
C LEU A 90 -1.94 7.59 12.45
N GLY A 91 -3.06 8.30 12.25
CA GLY A 91 -3.25 9.17 11.08
C GLY A 91 -2.20 10.28 10.95
N LYS A 92 -1.58 10.73 12.05
CA LYS A 92 -0.49 11.72 12.03
C LYS A 92 0.84 11.15 11.53
N GLN A 93 0.94 9.83 11.44
CA GLN A 93 2.16 9.13 11.03
C GLN A 93 2.09 8.60 9.60
N ILE A 94 0.89 8.52 9.01
CA ILE A 94 0.66 7.92 7.70
C ILE A 94 0.27 9.00 6.70
N ILE A 95 1.04 9.13 5.63
CA ILE A 95 0.67 9.85 4.42
C ILE A 95 0.24 8.80 3.39
N LEU A 96 -0.98 8.93 2.88
CA LEU A 96 -1.53 8.03 1.85
C LEU A 96 -1.45 8.70 0.49
N TYR A 97 -0.79 8.02 -0.46
CA TYR A 97 -0.69 8.39 -1.86
C TYR A 97 -1.69 7.54 -2.67
N ASP A 98 -2.71 8.19 -3.22
CA ASP A 98 -3.81 7.55 -3.96
C ASP A 98 -3.40 7.23 -5.41
N MET A 99 -2.38 6.40 -5.58
CA MET A 99 -1.78 6.06 -6.87
C MET A 99 -1.04 4.72 -6.82
N GLY A 100 -0.70 4.19 -7.99
CA GLY A 100 0.21 3.05 -8.11
C GLY A 100 1.66 3.48 -8.36
N MET A 101 2.57 2.50 -8.34
CA MET A 101 3.97 2.68 -8.70
C MET A 101 4.29 1.91 -9.97
N ALA A 102 5.07 2.51 -10.86
CA ALA A 102 5.53 1.93 -12.12
C ALA A 102 6.92 2.45 -12.49
N GLU A 103 7.51 1.89 -13.55
CA GLU A 103 8.81 2.34 -14.09
C GLU A 103 8.71 3.72 -14.75
N ASP A 104 7.57 4.03 -15.37
CA ASP A 104 7.25 5.31 -15.99
C ASP A 104 5.88 5.82 -15.51
N PRO A 105 5.66 7.15 -15.42
CA PRO A 105 4.34 7.70 -15.13
C PRO A 105 3.33 7.36 -16.23
N ASP A 106 2.15 6.90 -15.83
CA ASP A 106 1.12 6.44 -16.76
C ASP A 106 -0.29 6.46 -16.14
N VAL A 107 -1.28 6.10 -16.95
CA VAL A 107 -2.65 5.78 -16.54
C VAL A 107 -2.89 4.29 -16.78
N CYS A 108 -3.34 3.60 -15.73
CA CYS A 108 -3.55 2.16 -15.75
C CYS A 108 -4.99 1.82 -15.37
N HIS A 109 -5.51 0.74 -15.92
CA HIS A 109 -6.72 0.10 -15.42
C HIS A 109 -6.35 -0.85 -14.28
N LEU A 110 -7.09 -0.72 -13.17
CA LEU A 110 -6.97 -1.58 -12.00
C LEU A 110 -8.05 -2.66 -12.08
N TYR A 111 -7.63 -3.90 -11.93
CA TYR A 111 -8.51 -5.06 -11.94
C TYR A 111 -8.35 -5.90 -10.67
N THR A 112 -9.42 -6.58 -10.25
CA THR A 112 -9.43 -7.48 -9.09
C THR A 112 -10.07 -8.81 -9.44
N GLN A 113 -9.70 -9.87 -8.74
CA GLN A 113 -10.29 -11.19 -8.90
C GLN A 113 -11.46 -11.42 -7.93
N ASP A 114 -12.45 -12.19 -8.36
CA ASP A 114 -13.50 -12.68 -7.47
C ASP A 114 -12.91 -13.46 -6.30
N GLY A 115 -13.32 -13.13 -5.08
CA GLY A 115 -12.84 -13.76 -3.85
C GLY A 115 -11.48 -13.26 -3.35
N ASN A 116 -10.80 -12.38 -4.11
CA ASN A 116 -9.60 -11.67 -3.66
C ASN A 116 -9.66 -10.19 -4.07
N ASN A 117 -10.75 -9.52 -3.69
CA ASN A 117 -11.10 -8.16 -4.07
C ASN A 117 -10.09 -7.10 -3.62
N GLY A 118 -9.24 -7.39 -2.63
CA GLY A 118 -8.16 -6.51 -2.21
C GLY A 118 -6.88 -6.68 -3.04
N ASN A 119 -6.73 -7.78 -3.79
CA ASN A 119 -5.58 -8.02 -4.66
C ASN A 119 -5.82 -7.38 -6.04
N ALA A 120 -5.17 -6.24 -6.25
CA ALA A 120 -5.33 -5.43 -7.44
C ALA A 120 -4.16 -5.62 -8.40
N MET A 121 -4.47 -5.83 -9.68
CA MET A 121 -3.51 -5.88 -10.78
C MET A 121 -3.67 -4.64 -11.66
N LEU A 122 -2.56 -4.10 -12.14
CA LEU A 122 -2.53 -2.94 -13.03
C LEU A 122 -2.25 -3.38 -14.47
N GLU A 123 -3.04 -2.85 -15.40
CA GLU A 123 -2.79 -2.93 -16.84
C GLU A 123 -2.58 -1.50 -17.35
N CYS A 124 -1.34 -1.16 -17.67
CA CYS A 124 -0.93 0.19 -18.08
C CYS A 124 -0.93 0.37 -19.60
N GLY A 125 -0.57 1.57 -20.08
CA GLY A 125 -0.66 1.99 -21.47
C GLY A 125 -2.08 2.30 -21.92
N LYS A 126 -2.96 2.67 -20.97
CA LYS A 126 -4.39 2.93 -21.20
C LYS A 126 -4.65 4.43 -21.29
N THR A 127 -5.72 4.80 -21.98
CA THR A 127 -6.23 6.18 -21.92
C THR A 127 -7.41 6.28 -20.95
N GLU A 128 -7.62 7.44 -20.32
CA GLU A 128 -8.75 7.64 -19.38
C GLU A 128 -10.13 7.33 -19.99
N ASN A 129 -10.25 7.38 -21.31
CA ASN A 129 -11.49 7.12 -22.05
C ASN A 129 -11.55 5.71 -22.68
N GLU A 130 -10.52 4.89 -22.51
CA GLU A 130 -10.53 3.52 -23.03
C GLU A 130 -11.55 2.68 -22.26
N THR A 131 -12.45 2.00 -22.97
CA THR A 131 -13.42 1.11 -22.32
C THR A 131 -12.69 -0.11 -21.75
N PRO A 132 -12.74 -0.34 -20.42
CA PRO A 132 -12.07 -1.48 -19.80
C PRO A 132 -12.69 -2.79 -20.26
N LYS A 133 -11.85 -3.79 -20.55
CA LYS A 133 -12.28 -5.16 -20.83
C LYS A 133 -11.83 -6.06 -19.70
N PRO A 134 -12.60 -7.10 -19.32
CA PRO A 134 -12.11 -8.10 -18.38
C PRO A 134 -10.74 -8.60 -18.81
N SER A 135 -9.81 -8.65 -17.87
CA SER A 135 -8.45 -9.11 -18.11
C SER A 135 -8.31 -10.54 -17.62
N ILE A 136 -7.47 -11.33 -18.29
CA ILE A 136 -7.10 -12.67 -17.84
C ILE A 136 -5.65 -12.56 -17.39
N PHE A 137 -5.43 -12.73 -16.08
CA PHE A 137 -4.10 -12.93 -15.52
C PHE A 137 -3.89 -14.43 -15.26
N ASN A 138 -2.69 -14.81 -14.79
CA ASN A 138 -2.28 -16.22 -14.63
C ASN A 138 -3.31 -17.08 -13.86
N ASP A 139 -4.03 -16.48 -12.90
CA ASP A 139 -4.93 -17.19 -12.00
C ASP A 139 -6.43 -17.08 -12.35
N GLY A 140 -6.77 -16.52 -13.52
CA GLY A 140 -8.14 -16.47 -14.03
C GLY A 140 -8.65 -15.07 -14.39
N PRO A 141 -9.98 -14.88 -14.45
CA PRO A 141 -10.57 -13.62 -14.86
C PRO A 141 -10.48 -12.56 -13.76
N TYR A 142 -10.14 -11.35 -14.17
CA TYR A 142 -10.10 -10.16 -13.32
C TYR A 142 -11.04 -9.09 -13.88
N TRP A 143 -11.74 -8.42 -12.97
CA TRP A 143 -12.78 -7.45 -13.26
C TRP A 143 -12.30 -6.03 -13.00
N TYR A 144 -12.62 -5.13 -13.92
CA TYR A 144 -12.25 -3.74 -13.81
C TYR A 144 -12.86 -3.11 -12.54
N GLN A 145 -12.05 -2.33 -11.82
CA GLN A 145 -12.49 -1.57 -10.66
C GLN A 145 -12.37 -0.07 -10.90
N ALA A 146 -11.24 0.40 -11.41
CA ALA A 146 -10.95 1.82 -11.53
C ALA A 146 -9.83 2.10 -12.54
N THR A 147 -9.82 3.33 -13.06
CA THR A 147 -8.67 3.91 -13.75
C THR A 147 -7.86 4.68 -12.73
N VAL A 148 -6.56 4.42 -12.66
CA VAL A 148 -5.65 4.97 -11.65
C VAL A 148 -4.42 5.56 -12.31
N LYS A 149 -3.84 6.57 -11.66
CA LYS A 149 -2.54 7.11 -12.06
C LYS A 149 -1.43 6.28 -11.42
N VAL A 150 -0.32 6.14 -12.13
CA VAL A 150 0.92 5.58 -11.60
C VAL A 150 2.06 6.57 -11.77
N SER A 151 3.07 6.48 -10.91
CA SER A 151 4.28 7.31 -10.96
C SER A 151 5.50 6.48 -10.59
N THR A 152 6.66 7.07 -10.78
CA THR A 152 7.93 6.50 -10.32
C THR A 152 8.15 6.80 -8.83
N LEU A 153 9.03 6.00 -8.21
CA LEU A 153 9.50 6.26 -6.85
C LEU A 153 10.25 7.59 -6.77
N ASP A 154 11.05 7.92 -7.78
CA ASP A 154 11.85 9.14 -7.80
C ASP A 154 10.98 10.40 -7.93
N ASP A 155 9.92 10.37 -8.74
CA ASP A 155 9.01 11.50 -8.87
C ASP A 155 8.18 11.75 -7.61
N THR A 156 7.92 10.67 -6.86
CA THR A 156 7.10 10.70 -5.64
C THR A 156 7.93 11.07 -4.42
N PHE A 157 9.10 10.45 -4.23
CA PHE A 157 9.91 10.56 -3.01
C PHE A 157 11.32 11.15 -3.23
N GLY A 158 11.80 11.20 -4.48
CA GLY A 158 13.16 11.63 -4.84
C GLY A 158 13.35 13.15 -4.88
N LYS A 159 12.31 13.95 -4.64
CA LYS A 159 12.42 15.42 -4.65
C LYS A 159 13.23 15.90 -3.44
N LYS A 160 14.34 16.59 -3.73
CA LYS A 160 15.25 17.16 -2.74
C LYS A 160 14.47 18.09 -1.77
N GLY A 161 14.42 17.71 -0.49
CA GLY A 161 13.70 18.46 0.55
C GLY A 161 12.34 17.88 0.93
N ASP A 162 11.90 16.79 0.31
CA ASP A 162 10.76 16.03 0.81
C ASP A 162 11.16 15.21 2.05
N ASN A 163 10.67 15.64 3.21
CA ASN A 163 10.85 14.94 4.50
C ASN A 163 9.63 14.05 4.84
N SER A 164 8.75 13.77 3.87
CA SER A 164 7.57 12.90 4.04
C SER A 164 7.96 11.46 4.39
N VAL A 165 9.15 11.06 3.94
CA VAL A 165 9.85 9.83 4.32
C VAL A 165 11.12 10.25 5.05
N GLY A 166 11.45 9.60 6.18
CA GLY A 166 12.75 9.81 6.82
C GLY A 166 13.90 9.67 5.82
N THR A 167 15.06 10.26 6.12
CA THR A 167 16.21 10.34 5.17
C THR A 167 16.68 8.97 4.63
N TYR A 168 16.29 7.86 5.29
CA TYR A 168 16.51 6.49 4.85
C TYR A 168 15.22 5.66 5.01
N GLY A 169 14.78 5.04 3.92
CA GLY A 169 13.55 4.25 3.87
C GLY A 169 13.80 2.74 3.95
N ILE A 170 12.92 2.01 4.63
CA ILE A 170 12.71 0.58 4.38
C ILE A 170 11.52 0.46 3.42
N PHE A 171 11.69 -0.33 2.38
CA PHE A 171 10.70 -0.53 1.32
C PHE A 171 10.02 -1.88 1.47
N SER A 172 8.70 -1.89 1.31
CA SER A 172 7.92 -3.09 1.09
C SER A 172 7.23 -2.98 -0.25
N ALA A 173 7.42 -3.98 -1.10
CA ALA A 173 6.65 -4.19 -2.33
C ALA A 173 6.29 -5.66 -2.38
N PHE A 174 5.01 -5.98 -2.51
CA PHE A 174 4.54 -7.34 -2.64
C PHE A 174 3.89 -7.51 -4.02
N SER A 175 4.56 -8.19 -4.95
CA SER A 175 3.86 -9.10 -5.85
C SER A 175 4.13 -10.50 -5.32
N LYS A 176 3.08 -11.26 -5.02
CA LYS A 176 3.22 -12.71 -5.02
C LYS A 176 3.04 -13.12 -6.48
N ASP A 177 4.11 -13.67 -7.06
CA ASP A 177 4.04 -14.44 -8.30
C ASP A 177 3.05 -15.60 -8.17
#